data_AF-A0AAE3II70-F1
#
_entry.id   AF-A0AAE3II70-F1
#
_cell.length_a   1.000
_cell.length_b   1.000
_cell.length_c   1.000
_cell.angle_alpha   90.00
_cell.angle_beta   90.00
_cell.angle_gamma   90.00
#
_symmetry.space_group_name_H-M   'P 1'
#
loop_
_entity.id
_entity.type
_entity.pdbx_description
1 polymer ?
#
loop_
_entity_poly.entity_id
_entity_poly.type
_entity_poly.pdbx_seq_one_letter_code
_entity_poly.pdbx_strand_id
1 'polypeptide(L)'
;MNKKERNYISERLQVLVGNKVADINRNHGDIWIDFVDEHGKCYILLMQTLFRICDNEKILVTDTDKYNKLESESDDDLFEWDVNGANIFDKWVASNKNDLLNNLIVQKVKITEFGDLVIIFNKSITLTVYLEVTNNTECWRFFEKGNDEKYDLIVLGDCINVDLLN
;
A
#
# COMPACT_ATOMS: atom_id res chain seq x y z
N MET A 1 10.51 -15.16 5.32
CA MET A 1 9.25 -15.75 4.82
C MET A 1 9.50 -16.96 3.89
N ASN A 2 8.83 -18.08 4.15
CA ASN A 2 8.95 -19.32 3.36
C ASN A 2 7.93 -19.39 2.20
N LYS A 3 8.10 -20.37 1.30
CA LYS A 3 7.23 -20.53 0.11
C LYS A 3 5.75 -20.77 0.44
N LYS A 4 5.46 -21.49 1.53
CA LYS A 4 4.07 -21.79 1.94
C LYS A 4 3.35 -20.52 2.38
N GLU A 5 4.02 -19.68 3.18
CA GLU A 5 3.51 -18.37 3.61
C GLU A 5 3.25 -17.45 2.41
N ARG A 6 4.19 -17.37 1.46
CA ARG A 6 4.02 -16.56 0.24
C ARG A 6 2.83 -17.00 -0.60
N ASN A 7 2.62 -18.31 -0.73
CA ASN A 7 1.46 -18.85 -1.45
C ASN A 7 0.16 -18.50 -0.73
N TYR A 8 0.12 -18.66 0.60
CA TYR A 8 -1.03 -18.31 1.41
C TYR A 8 -1.41 -16.83 1.27
N ILE A 9 -0.43 -15.92 1.41
CA ILE A 9 -0.64 -14.48 1.17
C ILE A 9 -1.21 -14.25 -0.23
N SER A 10 -0.59 -14.85 -1.25
CA SER A 10 -0.99 -14.66 -2.65
C SER A 10 -2.44 -15.09 -2.89
N GLU A 11 -2.88 -16.20 -2.29
CA GLU A 11 -4.26 -16.71 -2.36
C GLU A 11 -5.23 -15.75 -1.66
N ARG A 12 -4.88 -15.25 -0.47
CA ARG A 12 -5.72 -14.31 0.30
C ARG A 12 -5.94 -12.99 -0.45
N LEU A 13 -4.90 -12.49 -1.12
CA LEU A 13 -4.97 -11.24 -1.87
C LEU A 13 -5.60 -11.38 -3.26
N GLN A 14 -5.92 -12.59 -3.76
CA GLN A 14 -6.61 -12.73 -5.04
C GLN A 14 -7.99 -12.05 -5.05
N VAL A 15 -8.59 -11.86 -3.87
CA VAL A 15 -9.85 -11.11 -3.72
C VAL A 15 -9.76 -9.66 -4.22
N LEU A 16 -8.55 -9.11 -4.36
CA LEU A 16 -8.34 -7.78 -4.90
C LEU A 16 -8.44 -7.70 -6.43
N VAL A 17 -8.28 -8.81 -7.16
CA VAL A 17 -8.26 -8.78 -8.63
C VAL A 17 -9.62 -8.33 -9.15
N GLY A 18 -9.64 -7.26 -9.96
CA GLY A 18 -10.86 -6.61 -10.43
C GLY A 18 -11.34 -5.45 -9.56
N ASN A 19 -10.84 -5.31 -8.32
CA ASN A 19 -11.23 -4.21 -7.44
C ASN A 19 -10.62 -2.89 -7.91
N LYS A 20 -11.34 -1.80 -7.64
CA LYS A 20 -10.93 -0.44 -7.91
C LYS A 20 -10.23 0.16 -6.70
N VAL A 21 -9.21 0.98 -6.92
CA VAL A 21 -8.71 1.87 -5.87
C VAL A 21 -9.76 2.96 -5.62
N ALA A 22 -10.23 3.03 -4.39
CA ALA A 22 -11.22 4.01 -3.94
C ALA A 22 -10.55 5.21 -3.24
N ASP A 23 -9.49 4.95 -2.49
CA ASP A 23 -8.69 6.02 -1.89
C ASP A 23 -7.26 5.57 -1.59
N ILE A 24 -6.37 6.55 -1.45
CA ILE A 24 -5.01 6.40 -0.94
C ILE A 24 -4.78 7.57 0.00
N ASN A 25 -4.42 7.31 1.25
CA ASN A 25 -4.14 8.35 2.25
C ASN A 25 -3.06 7.90 3.22
N ARG A 26 -2.69 8.81 4.13
CA ARG A 26 -1.80 8.52 5.24
C ARG A 26 -2.36 9.04 6.56
N ASN A 27 -1.83 8.49 7.66
CA ASN A 27 -1.95 9.05 9.00
C ASN A 27 -0.60 8.86 9.68
N HIS A 28 0.04 9.96 10.07
CA HIS A 28 1.44 9.93 10.47
C HIS A 28 2.31 9.25 9.40
N GLY A 29 3.09 8.25 9.81
CA GLY A 29 3.95 7.46 8.94
C GLY A 29 3.23 6.34 8.17
N ASP A 30 1.99 6.03 8.52
CA ASP A 30 1.28 4.90 7.94
C ASP A 30 0.51 5.32 6.69
N ILE A 31 0.55 4.50 5.64
CA ILE A 31 -0.20 4.73 4.41
C ILE A 31 -1.18 3.59 4.21
N TRP A 32 -2.41 3.92 3.77
CA TRP A 32 -3.37 2.92 3.38
C TRP A 32 -3.96 3.16 2.00
N ILE A 33 -4.40 2.05 1.40
CA ILE A 33 -5.14 2.03 0.15
C ILE A 33 -6.45 1.30 0.38
N ASP A 34 -7.55 1.97 0.03
CA ASP A 34 -8.89 1.40 0.02
C ASP A 34 -9.16 0.80 -1.36
N PHE A 35 -9.58 -0.46 -1.39
CA PHE A 35 -10.02 -1.16 -2.59
C PHE A 35 -11.49 -1.50 -2.47
N VAL A 36 -12.27 -1.21 -3.51
CA VAL A 36 -13.70 -1.49 -3.54
C VAL A 36 -14.04 -2.46 -4.67
N ASP A 37 -14.77 -3.52 -4.34
CA ASP A 37 -15.29 -4.48 -5.32
C ASP A 37 -16.56 -3.97 -6.03
N GLU A 38 -17.07 -4.74 -6.99
CA GLU A 38 -18.29 -4.38 -7.74
C GLU A 38 -19.57 -4.33 -6.90
N HIS A 39 -19.55 -4.90 -5.69
CA HIS A 39 -20.66 -4.93 -4.75
C HIS A 39 -20.56 -3.84 -3.66
N GLY A 40 -19.52 -3.00 -3.70
CA GLY A 40 -19.29 -1.93 -2.72
C GLY A 40 -18.57 -2.37 -1.45
N LYS A 41 -18.04 -3.60 -1.42
CA LYS A 41 -17.25 -4.11 -0.30
C LYS A 41 -15.86 -3.48 -0.31
N CYS A 42 -15.42 -3.00 0.86
CA CYS A 42 -14.15 -2.30 0.99
C CYS A 42 -13.08 -3.17 1.68
N TYR A 43 -11.91 -3.22 1.08
CA TYR A 43 -10.71 -3.87 1.59
C TYR A 43 -9.62 -2.83 1.79
N ILE A 44 -8.87 -2.93 2.88
CA ILE A 44 -7.84 -1.97 3.26
C ILE A 44 -6.49 -2.69 3.26
N LEU A 45 -5.52 -2.11 2.56
CA LEU A 45 -4.10 -2.44 2.71
C LEU A 45 -3.45 -1.30 3.50
N LEU A 46 -3.04 -1.56 4.73
CA LEU A 46 -2.29 -0.62 5.58
C LEU A 46 -0.81 -0.99 5.55
N MET A 47 0.05 -0.02 5.27
CA MET A 47 1.49 -0.18 5.06
C MET A 47 2.26 0.66 6.08
N GLN A 48 3.14 -0.01 6.81
CA GLN A 48 4.06 0.56 7.81
C GLN A 48 5.53 0.32 7.40
N THR A 49 5.75 0.21 6.08
CA THR A 49 7.01 -0.18 5.45
C THR A 49 7.17 0.59 4.15
N LEU A 50 8.38 0.62 3.62
CA LEU A 50 8.66 1.22 2.31
C LEU A 50 7.74 0.66 1.21
N PHE A 51 7.26 1.57 0.36
CA PHE A 51 6.59 1.25 -0.89
C PHE A 51 7.04 2.20 -1.99
N ARG A 52 6.72 1.84 -3.22
CA ARG A 52 6.74 2.75 -4.38
C ARG A 52 5.59 2.45 -5.33
N ILE A 53 5.11 3.51 -5.98
CA ILE A 53 4.23 3.43 -7.13
C ILE A 53 5.03 3.86 -8.36
N CYS A 54 5.02 3.04 -9.41
CA CYS A 54 5.71 3.31 -10.67
C CYS A 54 4.74 3.21 -11.85
N ASP A 55 5.07 3.91 -12.93
CA ASP A 55 4.63 3.56 -14.28
C ASP A 55 5.71 2.71 -14.98
N ASN A 56 5.64 2.59 -16.31
CA ASN A 56 6.62 1.84 -17.10
C ASN A 56 7.99 2.51 -17.22
N GLU A 57 8.10 3.80 -16.93
CA GLU A 57 9.27 4.63 -17.23
C GLU A 57 9.96 5.13 -15.97
N LYS A 58 9.19 5.42 -14.90
CA LYS A 58 9.69 6.09 -13.70
C LYS A 58 8.93 5.72 -12.44
N ILE A 59 9.56 6.07 -11.32
CA ILE A 59 8.92 6.12 -10.01
C ILE A 59 8.03 7.37 -9.98
N LEU A 60 6.77 7.20 -9.57
CA LEU A 60 5.79 8.27 -9.47
C LEU A 60 5.73 8.86 -8.06
N VAL A 61 5.71 7.99 -7.05
CA VAL A 61 5.74 8.36 -5.64
C VAL A 61 6.32 7.21 -4.81
N THR A 62 6.95 7.53 -3.70
CA THR A 62 7.58 6.62 -2.75
C THR A 62 7.12 6.88 -1.33
N ASP A 63 7.43 5.94 -0.45
CA ASP A 63 7.22 6.09 0.97
C ASP A 63 7.96 7.28 1.59
N THR A 64 9.15 7.61 1.11
CA THR A 64 9.96 8.70 1.67
C THR A 64 9.44 10.08 1.26
N ASP A 65 8.58 10.18 0.25
CA ASP A 65 7.99 11.45 -0.19
C ASP A 65 7.09 12.10 0.88
N LYS A 66 6.65 11.33 1.88
CA LYS A 66 5.90 11.89 3.03
C LYS A 66 6.78 12.71 3.98
N TYR A 67 8.10 12.53 3.93
CA TYR A 67 9.08 13.26 4.77
C TYR A 67 9.76 14.41 4.04
N ASN A 68 9.31 14.75 2.83
CA ASN A 68 9.93 15.77 2.00
C ASN A 68 8.88 16.79 1.54
N LYS A 69 9.29 18.05 1.42
CA LYS A 69 8.51 19.13 0.83
C LYS A 69 8.89 19.34 -0.63
N LEU A 70 8.12 20.15 -1.36
CA LEU A 70 8.53 20.56 -2.71
C LEU A 70 9.68 21.58 -2.62
N GLU A 71 10.68 21.47 -3.49
CA GLU A 71 11.82 22.39 -3.55
C GLU A 71 11.40 23.87 -3.73
N SER A 72 10.24 24.13 -4.32
CA SER A 72 9.69 25.47 -4.52
C SER A 72 9.21 26.15 -3.23
N GLU A 73 9.16 25.45 -2.10
CA GLU A 73 8.69 25.99 -0.82
C GLU A 73 9.87 26.53 -0.01
N SER A 74 9.80 27.81 0.37
CA SER A 74 10.99 28.62 0.65
C SER A 74 11.68 28.39 2.00
N ASP A 75 11.08 27.69 2.97
CA ASP A 75 11.67 27.53 4.31
C ASP A 75 11.65 26.07 4.77
N ASP A 76 12.83 25.48 4.97
CA ASP A 76 12.99 24.12 5.52
C ASP A 76 12.64 24.07 7.01
N ASP A 77 12.91 25.16 7.74
CA ASP A 77 12.75 25.26 9.19
C ASP A 77 11.28 25.24 9.67
N LEU A 78 10.32 25.38 8.75
CA LEU A 78 8.88 25.38 9.03
C LEU A 78 8.15 24.14 8.50
N PHE A 79 8.88 23.18 7.92
CA PHE A 79 8.26 22.01 7.33
C PHE A 79 7.85 20.99 8.40
N GLU A 80 6.54 20.87 8.62
CA GLU A 80 5.95 19.79 9.41
C GLU A 80 5.41 18.69 8.48
N TRP A 81 6.19 17.62 8.32
CA TRP A 81 5.85 16.50 7.45
C TRP A 81 4.55 15.78 7.83
N ASP A 82 4.20 15.84 9.12
CA ASP A 82 3.02 15.20 9.69
C ASP A 82 1.72 16.01 9.48
N VAL A 83 1.81 17.18 8.84
CA VAL A 83 0.63 17.94 8.44
C VAL A 83 0.13 17.46 7.08
N ASN A 84 -1.13 17.02 7.01
CA ASN A 84 -1.76 16.58 5.76
C ASN A 84 -1.76 17.69 4.71
N GLY A 85 -1.34 17.37 3.49
CA GLY A 85 -1.25 18.28 2.36
C GLY A 85 0.10 18.99 2.21
N ALA A 86 0.99 18.86 3.19
CA ALA A 86 2.26 19.59 3.20
C ALA A 86 3.34 18.92 2.36
N ASN A 87 3.43 17.60 2.40
CA ASN A 87 4.54 16.84 1.81
C ASN A 87 4.29 16.44 0.33
N ILE A 88 5.34 15.93 -0.32
CA ILE A 88 5.30 15.52 -1.74
C ILE A 88 4.25 14.42 -1.95
N PHE A 89 4.15 13.44 -1.05
CA PHE A 89 3.18 12.36 -1.15
C PHE A 89 1.75 12.90 -1.20
N ASP A 90 1.38 13.78 -0.25
CA ASP A 90 0.02 14.33 -0.15
C ASP A 90 -0.34 15.13 -1.42
N LYS A 91 0.60 15.94 -1.91
CA LYS A 91 0.41 16.72 -3.13
C LYS A 91 0.29 15.84 -4.37
N TRP A 92 1.06 14.76 -4.44
CA TRP A 92 0.95 13.78 -5.51
C TRP A 92 -0.41 13.09 -5.49
N VAL A 93 -0.87 12.62 -4.32
CA VAL A 93 -2.20 12.01 -4.16
C VAL A 93 -3.28 12.99 -4.60
N ALA A 94 -3.26 14.23 -4.09
CA ALA A 94 -4.25 15.24 -4.44
C ALA A 94 -4.29 15.54 -5.95
N SER A 95 -3.12 15.63 -6.58
CA SER A 95 -3.02 15.93 -8.02
C SER A 95 -3.44 14.75 -8.91
N ASN A 96 -3.33 13.52 -8.43
CA ASN A 96 -3.58 12.31 -9.22
C ASN A 96 -4.86 11.56 -8.84
N LYS A 97 -5.60 12.01 -7.82
CA LYS A 97 -6.77 11.33 -7.27
C LYS A 97 -7.82 11.02 -8.34
N ASN A 98 -8.24 12.03 -9.09
CA ASN A 98 -9.33 11.89 -10.06
C ASN A 98 -8.88 11.26 -11.38
N ASP A 99 -7.70 11.62 -11.88
CA ASP A 99 -7.27 11.23 -13.23
C ASP A 99 -6.63 9.84 -13.27
N LEU A 100 -5.88 9.50 -12.22
CA LEU A 100 -5.16 8.24 -12.11
C LEU A 100 -5.81 7.31 -11.11
N LEU A 101 -5.80 7.67 -9.82
CA LEU A 101 -6.04 6.75 -8.71
C LEU A 101 -7.46 6.15 -8.74
N ASN A 102 -8.50 6.98 -8.88
CA ASN A 102 -9.90 6.52 -8.94
C ASN A 102 -10.21 5.61 -10.14
N ASN A 103 -9.30 5.54 -11.12
CA ASN A 103 -9.44 4.73 -12.32
C ASN A 103 -8.52 3.50 -12.33
N LEU A 104 -7.76 3.27 -11.24
CA LEU A 104 -6.91 2.10 -11.12
C LEU A 104 -7.73 0.87 -10.76
N ILE A 105 -7.52 -0.19 -11.52
CA ILE A 105 -8.14 -1.50 -11.35
C ILE A 105 -7.03 -2.52 -11.18
N VAL A 106 -7.08 -3.31 -10.11
CA VAL A 106 -6.10 -4.38 -9.89
C VAL A 106 -6.23 -5.45 -10.97
N GLN A 107 -5.15 -5.67 -11.71
CA GLN A 107 -5.05 -6.72 -12.73
C GLN A 107 -4.41 -7.99 -12.19
N LYS A 108 -3.44 -7.84 -11.28
CA LYS A 108 -2.68 -8.96 -10.73
C LYS A 108 -2.07 -8.61 -9.39
N VAL A 109 -2.04 -9.60 -8.50
CA VAL A 109 -1.28 -9.54 -7.25
C VAL A 109 -0.24 -10.67 -7.26
N LYS A 110 0.98 -10.39 -6.81
CA LYS A 110 2.05 -11.37 -6.63
C LYS A 110 2.87 -11.06 -5.39
N ILE A 111 3.42 -12.10 -4.78
CA ILE A 111 4.45 -11.99 -3.74
C ILE A 111 5.79 -12.40 -4.35
N THR A 112 6.84 -11.58 -4.17
CA THR A 112 8.19 -11.87 -4.68
C THR A 112 8.84 -13.01 -3.90
N GLU A 113 9.98 -13.52 -4.36
CA GLU A 113 10.73 -14.53 -3.60
C GLU A 113 11.23 -14.01 -2.23
N PHE A 114 11.42 -12.70 -2.11
CA PHE A 114 11.80 -12.00 -0.88
C PHE A 114 10.60 -11.68 0.02
N GLY A 115 9.37 -11.82 -0.48
CA GLY A 115 8.14 -11.59 0.28
C GLY A 115 7.49 -10.23 0.02
N ASP A 116 8.06 -9.41 -0.87
CA ASP A 116 7.47 -8.12 -1.24
C ASP A 116 6.12 -8.31 -1.93
N LEU A 117 5.16 -7.47 -1.59
CA LEU A 117 3.87 -7.42 -2.25
C LEU A 117 3.99 -6.56 -3.51
N VAL A 118 3.57 -7.11 -4.65
CA VAL A 118 3.46 -6.36 -5.90
C VAL A 118 2.05 -6.45 -6.43
N ILE A 119 1.40 -5.29 -6.54
CA ILE A 119 0.07 -5.12 -7.14
C ILE A 119 0.26 -4.41 -8.48
N ILE A 120 -0.19 -5.07 -9.55
CA ILE A 120 -0.17 -4.53 -10.91
C ILE A 120 -1.58 -4.06 -11.22
N PHE A 121 -1.70 -2.80 -11.58
CA PHE A 121 -2.94 -2.18 -12.00
C PHE A 121 -3.04 -2.11 -13.53
N ASN A 122 -4.20 -1.69 -14.03
CA ASN A 122 -4.31 -1.18 -15.38
C ASN A 122 -3.41 0.06 -15.59
N LYS A 123 -3.32 0.53 -16.85
CA LYS A 123 -2.48 1.69 -17.24
C LYS A 123 -0.98 1.50 -16.93
N SER A 124 -0.55 0.26 -16.76
CA SER A 124 0.83 -0.12 -16.44
C SER A 124 1.37 0.49 -15.15
N ILE A 125 0.49 0.77 -14.19
CA ILE A 125 0.88 1.22 -12.86
C ILE A 125 1.17 0.00 -11.98
N THR A 126 2.22 0.08 -11.18
CA THR A 126 2.60 -0.96 -10.23
C THR A 126 2.86 -0.36 -8.85
N LEU A 127 2.22 -0.92 -7.83
CA LEU A 127 2.59 -0.73 -6.42
C LEU A 127 3.52 -1.87 -5.99
N THR A 128 4.64 -1.54 -5.39
CA THR A 128 5.51 -2.50 -4.68
C THR A 128 5.61 -2.10 -3.23
N VAL A 129 5.34 -3.02 -2.31
CA VAL A 129 5.45 -2.86 -0.86
C VAL A 129 6.52 -3.82 -0.37
N TYR A 130 7.57 -3.29 0.24
CA TYR A 130 8.79 -4.04 0.56
C TYR A 130 8.70 -4.66 1.95
N LEU A 131 9.30 -5.83 2.11
CA LEU A 131 9.68 -6.31 3.44
C LEU A 131 11.08 -5.79 3.75
N GLU A 132 11.16 -4.77 4.60
CA GLU A 132 12.43 -4.08 4.87
C GLU A 132 13.08 -4.44 6.21
N VAL A 133 12.42 -5.29 7.00
CA VAL A 133 12.89 -5.71 8.33
C VAL A 133 13.08 -7.23 8.37
N THR A 134 14.01 -7.68 9.21
CA THR A 134 14.32 -9.11 9.40
C THR A 134 13.79 -9.66 10.71
N ASN A 135 12.98 -8.88 11.43
CA ASN A 135 12.39 -9.23 12.72
C ASN A 135 10.86 -9.37 12.58
N ASN A 136 10.19 -9.57 13.71
CA ASN A 136 8.74 -9.68 13.80
C ASN A 136 8.01 -8.32 13.77
N THR A 137 8.65 -7.25 13.30
CA THR A 137 7.98 -5.96 13.10
C THR A 137 6.99 -6.09 11.96
N GLU A 138 5.79 -5.55 12.17
CA GLU A 138 4.76 -5.48 11.14
C GLU A 138 5.20 -4.60 9.98
N CYS A 139 5.10 -5.14 8.78
CA CYS A 139 5.37 -4.39 7.55
C CYS A 139 4.07 -3.85 6.95
N TRP A 140 3.06 -4.71 6.86
CA TRP A 140 1.75 -4.33 6.34
C TRP A 140 0.68 -5.30 6.79
N ARG A 141 -0.56 -4.84 6.77
CA ARG A 141 -1.75 -5.66 7.00
C ARG A 141 -2.80 -5.44 5.92
N PHE A 142 -3.59 -6.48 5.69
CA PHE A 142 -4.70 -6.47 4.76
C PHE A 142 -5.95 -6.97 5.46
N PHE A 143 -7.07 -6.27 5.31
CA PHE A 143 -8.33 -6.62 5.96
C PHE A 143 -9.56 -6.08 5.23
N GLU A 144 -10.74 -6.55 5.61
CA GLU A 144 -12.02 -6.07 5.11
C GLU A 144 -12.61 -5.03 6.07
N LYS A 145 -12.98 -3.85 5.56
CA LYS A 145 -13.51 -2.76 6.37
C LYS A 145 -14.88 -3.16 6.98
N GLY A 146 -15.00 -3.02 8.30
CA GLY A 146 -16.24 -3.34 9.02
C GLY A 146 -16.46 -4.83 9.27
N ASN A 147 -15.40 -5.64 9.13
CA ASN A 147 -15.42 -7.07 9.39
C ASN A 147 -14.22 -7.47 10.26
N ASP A 148 -14.29 -7.11 11.54
CA ASP A 148 -13.20 -7.19 12.53
C ASP A 148 -12.74 -8.63 12.85
N GLU A 149 -13.43 -9.66 12.34
CA GLU A 149 -13.15 -11.06 12.70
C GLU A 149 -12.61 -11.91 11.54
N LYS A 150 -12.65 -11.46 10.27
CA LYS A 150 -12.66 -12.42 9.15
C LYS A 150 -11.53 -12.30 8.13
N TYR A 151 -10.76 -11.22 8.09
CA TYR A 151 -9.75 -11.06 7.02
C TYR A 151 -8.42 -10.41 7.38
N ASP A 152 -8.07 -10.30 8.66
CA ASP A 152 -6.77 -9.73 9.06
C ASP A 152 -5.60 -10.64 8.64
N LEU A 153 -4.95 -10.28 7.54
CA LEU A 153 -3.64 -10.81 7.18
C LEU A 153 -2.61 -9.77 7.66
N ILE A 154 -1.79 -10.14 8.64
CA ILE A 154 -0.68 -9.31 9.11
C ILE A 154 0.62 -9.93 8.63
N VAL A 155 1.42 -9.16 7.91
CA VAL A 155 2.71 -9.59 7.38
C VAL A 155 3.82 -8.90 8.15
N LEU A 156 4.71 -9.72 8.70
CA LEU A 156 5.89 -9.32 9.45
C LEU A 156 7.13 -9.46 8.56
N GLY A 157 8.27 -8.92 9.00
CA GLY A 157 9.51 -8.96 8.22
C GLY A 157 10.00 -10.38 7.88
N ASP A 158 9.87 -11.32 8.82
CA ASP A 158 10.37 -12.69 8.66
C ASP A 158 9.27 -13.75 8.45
N CYS A 159 8.02 -13.45 8.80
CA CYS A 159 6.89 -14.38 8.76
C CYS A 159 5.54 -13.69 8.53
N ILE A 160 4.44 -14.42 8.68
CA ILE A 160 3.09 -13.85 8.79
C ILE A 160 2.59 -14.09 10.21
N ASN A 161 1.83 -13.15 10.79
CA ASN A 161 1.15 -13.45 12.05
C ASN A 161 -0.03 -14.38 11.75
N VAL A 162 0.03 -15.59 12.30
CA VAL A 162 -0.92 -16.67 12.04
C VAL A 162 -1.84 -16.96 13.23
N ASP A 163 -1.87 -16.08 14.24
CA ASP A 163 -2.76 -16.23 15.41
C ASP A 163 -4.27 -16.24 15.04
N LEU A 164 -4.59 -16.08 13.75
CA LEU A 164 -5.94 -16.17 13.14
C LEU A 164 -6.19 -17.46 12.34
N LEU A 165 -5.30 -18.46 12.38
CA LEU A 165 -5.48 -19.77 11.70
C LEU A 165 -5.74 -20.95 12.65
N ASN A 166 -5.90 -20.73 13.95
CA ASN A 166 -6.28 -21.76 14.93
C ASN A 166 -7.65 -21.48 15.55
#